data_AF-A0A0J6VNH1-F1
#
_entry.id   AF-A0A0J6VNH1-F1
#
_cell.length_a   1.000
_cell.length_b   1.000
_cell.length_c   1.000
_cell.angle_alpha   90.00
_cell.angle_beta   90.00
_cell.angle_gamma   90.00
#
_symmetry.space_group_name_H-M   'P 1'
#
loop_
_entity.id
_entity.type
_entity.pdbx_description
1 polymer ?
#
loop_
_entity_poly.entity_id
_entity_poly.type
_entity_poly.pdbx_seq_one_letter_code
_entity_poly.pdbx_strand_id
1 'polypeptide(L)'
;MDLLPFRPRRRGIRQIGQGLGTLDREVFEAVAESPSPLIDAVMPRLTRAADHSKLWFAIAAGLAAFGNPSVKRGAMRGVLTLGVTSLVTNQGAKRVWRRERPNRILVPLARQTRRAPTSNSLPSGHSASAAAFAVGVGLENAPTGLGLALLAGLVGMSRVAVGAHYPGDVLAGFGLGAGIAVLGARVVPPIVEERLPGAAPLRQDAPERPRGAGVTVVVNPASGSGTGARVLDEVREALPDAEIVELGEDDDVAEVFRSAARRAEVLAVGGGDGTVAVAASIALEEDVPLAVLPAGTFNHFAKDIGCDTTAKTVAAIQQGTVSCVDVVCLNEKQMVVNTASIGAYPQFVQTREKLEHRIGKPLAGIYAMFHTLRRDQPVRISYDNQTLQTSLFFLGNSIYLPSGFAPSRRTRMDDGLIDIRILDTGRPLAKLRIIAALMFGRLTRSPLYRELRVPEFSFRSVDGPTVLALDGEVGTEVTEASFSVRYRALPVFRPEP
;
A
#
# COMPACT_ATOMS: atom_id res chain seq x y z
N MET A 1 -23.68 -9.80 -65.88
CA MET A 1 -23.11 -9.93 -64.51
C MET A 1 -21.62 -9.61 -64.63
N ASP A 2 -21.28 -8.32 -64.48
CA ASP A 2 -19.90 -7.87 -64.55
C ASP A 2 -19.29 -7.82 -63.14
N LEU A 3 -18.30 -8.67 -62.91
CA LEU A 3 -17.53 -8.72 -61.68
C LEU A 3 -16.44 -7.62 -61.70
N LEU A 4 -16.59 -6.63 -60.83
CA LEU A 4 -15.59 -5.60 -60.56
C LEU A 4 -14.31 -6.21 -59.95
N PRO A 5 -13.10 -5.80 -60.37
CA PRO A 5 -11.86 -6.31 -59.79
C PRO A 5 -11.52 -5.59 -58.48
N PHE A 6 -11.35 -6.37 -57.41
CA PHE A 6 -10.75 -5.93 -56.14
C PHE A 6 -9.33 -5.38 -56.37
N ARG A 7 -9.12 -4.06 -56.24
CA ARG A 7 -7.78 -3.45 -56.16
C ARG A 7 -7.17 -3.63 -54.75
N PRO A 8 -5.86 -3.87 -54.61
CA PRO A 8 -5.29 -4.43 -53.38
C PRO A 8 -4.90 -3.36 -52.34
N ARG A 9 -5.32 -3.56 -51.07
CA ARG A 9 -4.92 -2.80 -49.86
C ARG A 9 -3.41 -2.62 -49.65
N ARG A 10 -2.54 -3.39 -50.34
CA ARG A 10 -1.08 -3.35 -50.20
C ARG A 10 -0.40 -2.10 -50.80
N ARG A 11 -1.02 -1.39 -51.75
CA ARG A 11 -0.44 -0.15 -52.33
C ARG A 11 -0.49 1.03 -51.37
N GLY A 12 -1.60 1.19 -50.62
CA GLY A 12 -1.77 2.27 -49.65
C GLY A 12 -0.77 2.22 -48.50
N ILE A 13 -0.49 1.04 -47.94
CA ILE A 13 0.49 0.88 -46.84
C ILE A 13 1.92 1.23 -47.31
N ARG A 14 2.28 0.89 -48.55
CA ARG A 14 3.59 1.25 -49.11
C ARG A 14 3.71 2.75 -49.39
N GLN A 15 2.65 3.40 -49.89
CA GLN A 15 2.61 4.85 -50.10
C GLN A 15 2.67 5.62 -48.76
N ILE A 16 1.94 5.16 -47.74
CA ILE A 16 2.00 5.75 -46.39
C ILE A 16 3.41 5.58 -45.80
N GLY A 17 4.03 4.41 -45.96
CA GLY A 17 5.41 4.17 -45.51
C GLY A 17 6.44 5.07 -46.22
N GLN A 18 6.26 5.33 -47.51
CA GLN A 18 7.12 6.25 -48.28
C GLN A 18 6.90 7.72 -47.88
N GLY A 19 5.65 8.13 -47.63
CA GLY A 19 5.30 9.46 -47.12
C GLY A 19 5.83 9.71 -45.71
N LEU A 20 5.80 8.70 -44.83
CA LEU A 20 6.40 8.80 -43.50
C LEU A 20 7.93 8.89 -43.56
N GLY A 21 8.58 8.15 -44.46
CA GLY A 21 10.04 8.20 -44.62
C GLY A 21 10.56 9.54 -45.16
N THR A 22 9.77 10.21 -46.02
CA THR A 22 10.10 11.55 -46.55
C THR A 22 9.93 12.63 -45.49
N LEU A 23 8.80 12.63 -44.76
CA LEU A 23 8.57 13.52 -43.62
C LEU A 23 9.66 13.37 -42.54
N ASP A 24 10.05 12.13 -42.23
CA ASP A 24 11.07 11.85 -41.20
C ASP A 24 12.45 12.42 -41.59
N ARG A 25 12.74 12.48 -42.90
CA ARG A 25 13.97 13.10 -43.42
C ARG A 25 13.88 14.63 -43.41
N GLU A 26 12.77 15.20 -43.85
CA GLU A 26 12.56 16.66 -43.84
C GLU A 26 12.64 17.24 -42.43
N VAL A 27 12.02 16.57 -41.44
CA VAL A 27 12.09 16.99 -40.03
C VAL A 27 13.53 16.86 -39.50
N PHE A 28 14.25 15.81 -39.89
CA PHE A 28 15.65 15.66 -39.52
C PHE A 28 16.52 16.78 -40.12
N GLU A 29 16.36 17.09 -41.41
CA GLU A 29 17.11 18.13 -42.12
C GLU A 29 16.84 19.51 -41.49
N ALA A 30 15.58 19.85 -41.20
CA ALA A 30 15.22 21.09 -40.52
C ALA A 30 15.90 21.24 -39.15
N VAL A 31 16.02 20.15 -38.39
CA VAL A 31 16.72 20.14 -37.09
C VAL A 31 18.24 20.23 -37.28
N ALA A 32 18.79 19.54 -38.27
CA ALA A 32 20.21 19.51 -38.56
C ALA A 32 20.73 20.90 -39.01
N GLU A 33 19.95 21.60 -39.83
CA GLU A 33 20.29 22.91 -40.40
C GLU A 33 19.97 24.08 -39.47
N SER A 34 19.17 23.87 -38.41
CA SER A 34 18.78 24.93 -37.48
C SER A 34 20.00 25.63 -36.84
N PRO A 35 20.19 26.95 -37.01
CA PRO A 35 21.31 27.69 -36.44
C PRO A 35 21.01 28.09 -34.98
N SER A 36 21.29 27.19 -34.03
CA SER A 36 21.06 27.46 -32.61
C SER A 36 22.29 27.12 -31.76
N PRO A 37 23.01 28.15 -31.26
CA PRO A 37 24.16 27.96 -30.36
C PRO A 37 23.83 27.21 -29.07
N LEU A 38 22.58 27.35 -28.58
CA LEU A 38 22.11 26.64 -27.40
C LEU A 38 22.01 25.12 -27.67
N ILE A 39 21.44 24.73 -28.80
CA ILE A 39 21.33 23.32 -29.21
C ILE A 39 22.74 22.72 -29.41
N ASP A 40 23.64 23.48 -30.03
CA ASP A 40 25.04 23.09 -30.25
C ASP A 40 25.76 22.79 -28.94
N ALA A 41 25.54 23.62 -27.90
CA ALA A 41 26.20 23.47 -26.61
C ALA A 41 25.56 22.36 -25.75
N VAL A 42 24.23 22.22 -25.77
CA VAL A 42 23.49 21.40 -24.80
C VAL A 42 23.30 19.96 -25.28
N MET A 43 22.92 19.75 -26.55
CA MET A 43 22.52 18.43 -27.04
C MET A 43 23.64 17.37 -27.00
N PRO A 44 24.92 17.70 -27.30
CA PRO A 44 26.02 16.74 -27.17
C PRO A 44 26.32 16.36 -25.70
N ARG A 45 26.10 17.28 -24.75
CA ARG A 45 26.27 17.00 -23.31
C ARG A 45 25.16 16.10 -22.80
N LEU A 46 23.91 16.43 -23.12
CA LEU A 46 22.74 15.63 -22.75
C LEU A 46 22.82 14.21 -23.32
N THR A 47 23.24 14.09 -24.58
CA THR A 47 23.43 12.79 -25.24
C THR A 47 24.46 11.93 -24.52
N ARG A 48 25.60 12.51 -24.12
CA ARG A 48 26.65 11.80 -23.38
C ARG A 48 26.20 11.39 -21.97
N ALA A 49 25.44 12.23 -21.29
CA ALA A 49 24.88 11.89 -19.97
C ALA A 49 23.90 10.70 -20.07
N ALA A 50 23.14 10.62 -21.16
CA ALA A 50 22.20 9.52 -21.41
C ALA A 50 22.86 8.22 -21.89
N ASP A 51 24.16 8.22 -22.22
CA ASP A 51 24.85 7.01 -22.67
C ASP A 51 24.92 5.94 -21.57
N HIS A 52 24.74 4.68 -21.96
CA HIS A 52 24.69 3.51 -21.07
C HIS A 52 23.64 3.63 -19.95
N SER A 53 22.60 4.44 -20.18
CA SER A 53 21.54 4.72 -19.19
C SER A 53 22.02 5.34 -17.88
N LYS A 54 23.23 5.92 -17.84
CA LYS A 54 23.84 6.50 -16.62
C LYS A 54 22.95 7.56 -15.98
N LEU A 55 22.40 8.47 -16.80
CA LEU A 55 21.44 9.48 -16.36
C LEU A 55 20.27 8.86 -15.59
N TRP A 56 19.66 7.81 -16.15
CA TRP A 56 18.49 7.15 -15.56
C TRP A 56 18.84 6.40 -14.27
N PHE A 57 20.00 5.75 -14.21
CA PHE A 57 20.47 5.10 -12.98
C PHE A 57 20.78 6.11 -11.87
N ALA A 58 21.40 7.25 -12.20
CA ALA A 58 21.66 8.32 -11.24
C ALA A 58 20.37 8.92 -10.69
N ILE A 59 19.39 9.20 -11.56
CA ILE A 59 18.05 9.64 -11.16
C ILE A 59 17.40 8.58 -10.28
N ALA A 60 17.42 7.30 -10.68
CA ALA A 60 16.84 6.21 -9.90
C ALA A 60 17.44 6.12 -8.49
N ALA A 61 18.76 6.29 -8.36
CA ALA A 61 19.43 6.32 -7.07
C ALA A 61 18.96 7.51 -6.21
N GLY A 62 18.83 8.70 -6.81
CA GLY A 62 18.29 9.88 -6.12
C GLY A 62 16.83 9.68 -5.67
N LEU A 63 15.98 9.16 -6.54
CA LEU A 63 14.58 8.84 -6.22
C LEU A 63 14.48 7.75 -5.14
N ALA A 64 15.37 6.76 -5.14
CA ALA A 64 15.41 5.71 -4.12
C ALA A 64 15.88 6.23 -2.74
N ALA A 65 16.85 7.16 -2.73
CA ALA A 65 17.38 7.74 -1.51
C ALA A 65 16.41 8.72 -0.85
N PHE A 66 15.90 9.68 -1.64
CA PHE A 66 15.16 10.85 -1.12
C PHE A 66 13.65 10.82 -1.40
N GLY A 67 13.18 9.91 -2.24
CA GLY A 67 11.76 9.84 -2.61
C GLY A 67 10.86 9.32 -1.48
N ASN A 68 9.57 9.64 -1.55
CA ASN A 68 8.55 8.98 -0.74
C ASN A 68 8.36 7.50 -1.19
N PRO A 69 7.62 6.66 -0.44
CA PRO A 69 7.46 5.25 -0.78
C PRO A 69 6.95 4.98 -2.21
N SER A 70 6.02 5.78 -2.73
CA SER A 70 5.53 5.71 -4.11
C SER A 70 6.64 5.97 -5.13
N VAL A 71 7.45 7.02 -4.91
CA VAL A 71 8.59 7.35 -5.77
C VAL A 71 9.68 6.28 -5.72
N LYS A 72 9.99 5.72 -4.54
CA LYS A 72 10.97 4.62 -4.41
C LYS A 72 10.54 3.37 -5.18
N ARG A 73 9.26 2.99 -5.10
CA ARG A 73 8.69 1.91 -5.91
C ARG A 73 8.79 2.22 -7.40
N GLY A 74 8.46 3.45 -7.78
CA GLY A 74 8.59 3.96 -9.14
C GLY A 74 10.01 3.82 -9.68
N ALA A 75 11.03 4.19 -8.90
CA ALA A 75 12.43 4.08 -9.28
C ALA A 75 12.84 2.63 -9.56
N MET A 76 12.50 1.69 -8.66
CA MET A 76 12.76 0.27 -8.84
C MET A 76 12.08 -0.28 -10.09
N ARG A 77 10.80 0.03 -10.27
CA ARG A 77 10.01 -0.36 -11.44
C ARG A 77 10.57 0.22 -12.74
N GLY A 78 10.98 1.49 -12.73
CA GLY A 78 11.61 2.16 -13.85
C GLY A 78 12.92 1.48 -14.26
N VAL A 79 13.78 1.14 -13.29
CA VAL A 79 15.05 0.45 -13.55
C VAL A 79 14.83 -0.94 -14.13
N LEU A 80 13.94 -1.75 -13.54
CA LEU A 80 13.62 -3.09 -14.03
C LEU A 80 13.08 -3.03 -15.48
N THR A 81 12.14 -2.11 -15.72
CA THR A 81 11.53 -1.92 -17.04
C THR A 81 12.55 -1.44 -18.07
N LEU A 82 13.43 -0.50 -17.68
CA LEU A 82 14.55 -0.04 -18.51
C LEU A 82 15.49 -1.19 -18.87
N GLY A 83 15.82 -2.05 -17.90
CA GLY A 83 16.67 -3.23 -18.10
C GLY A 83 16.08 -4.21 -19.11
N VAL A 84 14.81 -4.60 -18.92
CA VAL A 84 14.05 -5.45 -19.86
C VAL A 84 13.99 -4.80 -21.24
N THR A 85 13.67 -3.51 -21.31
CA THR A 85 13.58 -2.77 -22.59
C THR A 85 14.92 -2.72 -23.31
N SER A 86 16.02 -2.50 -22.59
CA SER A 86 17.37 -2.50 -23.15
C SER A 86 17.73 -3.86 -23.75
N LEU A 87 17.41 -4.96 -23.04
CA LEU A 87 17.61 -6.32 -23.54
C LEU A 87 16.77 -6.58 -24.80
N VAL A 88 15.47 -6.32 -24.75
CA VAL A 88 14.55 -6.52 -25.89
C VAL A 88 14.98 -5.68 -27.10
N THR A 89 15.36 -4.42 -26.88
CA THR A 89 15.73 -3.50 -27.96
C THR A 89 17.05 -3.89 -28.62
N ASN A 90 18.09 -4.14 -27.81
CA ASN A 90 19.43 -4.38 -28.33
C ASN A 90 19.64 -5.83 -28.83
N GLN A 91 18.97 -6.81 -28.22
CA GLN A 91 19.10 -8.22 -28.61
C GLN A 91 18.05 -8.67 -29.63
N GLY A 92 16.88 -8.03 -29.66
CA GLY A 92 15.78 -8.39 -30.56
C GLY A 92 15.55 -7.34 -31.65
N ALA A 93 14.93 -6.22 -31.28
CA ALA A 93 14.34 -5.26 -32.22
C ALA A 93 15.33 -4.73 -33.26
N LYS A 94 16.54 -4.35 -32.85
CA LYS A 94 17.58 -3.84 -33.76
C LYS A 94 18.13 -4.88 -34.73
N ARG A 95 17.99 -6.17 -34.45
CA ARG A 95 18.42 -7.25 -35.36
C ARG A 95 17.39 -7.51 -36.45
N VAL A 96 16.11 -7.26 -36.14
CA VAL A 96 14.98 -7.50 -37.04
C VAL A 96 14.80 -6.33 -38.00
N TRP A 97 14.86 -5.09 -37.52
CA TRP A 97 14.67 -3.91 -38.37
C TRP A 97 15.99 -3.28 -38.78
N ARG A 98 16.29 -3.40 -40.07
CA ARG A 98 17.47 -2.78 -40.69
C ARG A 98 17.05 -1.43 -41.27
N ARG A 99 17.53 -0.35 -40.64
CA ARG A 99 17.40 1.01 -41.14
C ARG A 99 18.76 1.69 -41.01
N GLU A 100 19.15 2.39 -42.07
CA GLU A 100 20.37 3.19 -42.09
C GLU A 100 20.23 4.45 -41.23
N ARG A 101 21.35 4.97 -40.75
CA ARG A 101 21.39 6.19 -39.93
C ARG A 101 21.35 7.45 -40.80
N PRO A 102 20.93 8.60 -40.26
CA PRO A 102 20.99 9.87 -40.96
C PRO A 102 22.43 10.24 -41.38
N ASN A 103 22.56 10.98 -42.48
CA ASN A 103 23.85 11.47 -42.94
C ASN A 103 24.39 12.54 -41.97
N ARG A 104 25.55 12.26 -41.37
CA ARG A 104 26.18 13.12 -40.36
C ARG A 104 26.79 14.39 -40.94
N ILE A 105 27.07 14.41 -42.25
CA ILE A 105 27.64 15.57 -42.94
C ILE A 105 26.68 16.78 -42.86
N LEU A 106 25.38 16.52 -42.79
CA LEU A 106 24.34 17.55 -42.66
C LEU A 106 24.30 18.21 -41.27
N VAL A 107 24.99 17.65 -40.27
CA VAL A 107 24.97 18.14 -38.89
C VAL A 107 26.26 18.93 -38.61
N PRO A 108 26.18 20.16 -38.07
CA PRO A 108 27.36 20.96 -37.72
C PRO A 108 28.35 20.22 -36.81
N LEU A 109 29.65 20.43 -37.03
CA LEU A 109 30.72 19.75 -36.29
C LEU A 109 30.60 19.89 -34.76
N ALA A 110 30.10 21.04 -34.28
CA ALA A 110 29.86 21.29 -32.86
C ALA A 110 28.80 20.35 -32.23
N ARG A 111 27.84 19.87 -33.03
CA ARG A 111 26.78 18.94 -32.62
C ARG A 111 27.18 17.47 -32.72
N GLN A 112 28.21 17.13 -33.49
CA GLN A 112 28.56 15.73 -33.74
C GLN A 112 29.19 15.06 -32.51
N THR A 113 28.77 13.83 -32.23
CA THR A 113 29.37 13.03 -31.15
C THR A 113 30.65 12.34 -31.62
N ARG A 114 31.70 12.37 -30.77
CA ARG A 114 33.02 11.75 -31.05
C ARG A 114 32.98 10.27 -31.42
N ARG A 115 31.97 9.52 -30.95
CA ARG A 115 31.78 8.10 -31.31
C ARG A 115 30.49 7.94 -32.13
N ALA A 116 30.62 7.27 -33.26
CA ALA A 116 29.51 6.89 -34.11
C ALA A 116 29.01 5.48 -33.74
N PRO A 117 27.72 5.28 -33.45
CA PRO A 117 27.17 3.93 -33.29
C PRO A 117 27.15 3.20 -34.64
N THR A 118 27.68 1.98 -34.67
CA THR A 118 27.81 1.12 -35.86
C THR A 118 26.62 0.18 -36.08
N SER A 119 25.66 0.14 -35.14
CA SER A 119 24.45 -0.69 -35.22
C SER A 119 23.29 0.03 -35.92
N ASN A 120 22.28 -0.73 -36.37
CA ASN A 120 21.05 -0.23 -37.00
C ASN A 120 20.39 0.93 -36.24
N SER A 121 19.74 1.83 -36.97
CA SER A 121 19.12 3.04 -36.42
C SER A 121 17.76 2.78 -35.74
N LEU A 122 16.99 1.79 -36.21
CA LEU A 122 15.64 1.51 -35.71
C LEU A 122 15.60 0.31 -34.73
N PRO A 123 14.95 0.42 -33.56
CA PRO A 123 14.52 1.64 -32.88
C PRO A 123 15.66 2.29 -32.07
N SER A 124 15.47 3.56 -31.68
CA SER A 124 16.41 4.27 -30.83
C SER A 124 16.42 3.70 -29.40
N GLY A 125 17.52 3.04 -29.04
CA GLY A 125 17.68 2.40 -27.72
C GLY A 125 17.65 3.39 -26.55
N HIS A 126 18.27 4.57 -26.69
CA HIS A 126 18.23 5.63 -25.68
C HIS A 126 16.80 6.11 -25.43
N SER A 127 16.02 6.29 -26.51
CA SER A 127 14.62 6.73 -26.42
C SER A 127 13.75 5.65 -25.79
N ALA A 128 13.96 4.38 -26.16
CA ALA A 128 13.27 3.24 -25.56
C ALA A 128 13.54 3.13 -24.06
N SER A 129 14.80 3.17 -23.63
CA SER A 129 15.18 3.15 -22.22
C SER A 129 14.64 4.36 -21.45
N ALA A 130 14.65 5.56 -22.06
CA ALA A 130 14.12 6.77 -21.46
C ALA A 130 12.62 6.70 -21.20
N ALA A 131 11.82 6.31 -22.21
CA ALA A 131 10.37 6.12 -22.04
C ALA A 131 10.05 4.98 -21.07
N ALA A 132 10.78 3.86 -21.14
CA ALA A 132 10.59 2.73 -20.23
C ALA A 132 10.78 3.15 -18.76
N PHE A 133 11.80 3.95 -18.47
CA PHE A 133 12.04 4.47 -17.13
C PHE A 133 10.96 5.49 -16.72
N ALA A 134 10.69 6.50 -17.55
CA ALA A 134 9.72 7.55 -17.24
C ALA A 134 8.30 7.02 -17.03
N VAL A 135 7.82 6.17 -17.94
CA VAL A 135 6.50 5.52 -17.82
C VAL A 135 6.50 4.53 -16.66
N GLY A 136 7.58 3.78 -16.45
CA GLY A 136 7.75 2.90 -15.30
C GLY A 136 7.58 3.64 -13.96
N VAL A 137 8.23 4.79 -13.80
CA VAL A 137 8.07 5.64 -12.60
C VAL A 137 6.66 6.23 -12.55
N GLY A 138 6.13 6.71 -13.67
CA GLY A 138 4.81 7.34 -13.77
C GLY A 138 3.64 6.44 -13.39
N LEU A 139 3.77 5.13 -13.57
CA LEU A 139 2.78 4.15 -13.14
C LEU A 139 2.64 4.06 -11.61
N GLU A 140 3.69 4.39 -10.85
CA GLU A 140 3.66 4.44 -9.38
C GLU A 140 3.46 5.86 -8.84
N ASN A 141 3.99 6.86 -9.55
CA ASN A 141 3.89 8.28 -9.19
C ASN A 141 3.75 9.15 -10.45
N ALA A 142 2.51 9.53 -10.79
CA ALA A 142 2.22 10.27 -12.01
C ALA A 142 2.95 11.63 -12.13
N PRO A 143 3.05 12.49 -11.08
CA PRO A 143 3.76 13.76 -11.19
C PRO A 143 5.26 13.61 -11.49
N THR A 144 5.94 12.69 -10.80
CA THR A 144 7.37 12.43 -11.05
C THR A 144 7.56 11.82 -12.44
N GLY A 145 6.69 10.89 -12.85
CA GLY A 145 6.72 10.30 -14.19
C GLY A 145 6.55 11.32 -15.30
N LEU A 146 5.67 12.32 -15.12
CA LEU A 146 5.48 13.41 -16.08
C LEU A 146 6.76 14.24 -16.24
N GLY A 147 7.40 14.63 -15.13
CA GLY A 147 8.68 15.34 -15.18
C GLY A 147 9.78 14.53 -15.89
N LEU A 148 9.84 13.23 -15.65
CA LEU A 148 10.77 12.33 -16.32
C LEU A 148 10.43 12.11 -17.80
N ALA A 149 9.15 12.15 -18.18
CA ALA A 149 8.72 12.04 -19.57
C ALA A 149 9.16 13.26 -20.38
N LEU A 150 9.13 14.46 -19.80
CA LEU A 150 9.68 15.67 -20.42
C LEU A 150 11.19 15.53 -20.65
N LEU A 151 11.92 15.05 -19.64
CA LEU A 151 13.36 14.77 -19.79
C LEU A 151 13.63 13.68 -20.84
N ALA A 152 12.80 12.63 -20.90
CA ALA A 152 12.90 11.59 -21.92
C ALA A 152 12.70 12.17 -23.33
N GLY A 153 11.75 13.09 -23.49
CA GLY A 153 11.54 13.88 -24.70
C GLY A 153 12.79 14.66 -25.11
N LEU A 154 13.42 15.38 -24.17
CA LEU A 154 14.67 16.11 -24.41
C LEU A 154 15.82 15.19 -24.82
N VAL A 155 15.95 14.01 -24.19
CA VAL A 155 16.93 13.00 -24.59
C VAL A 155 16.65 12.47 -26.00
N GLY A 156 15.38 12.23 -26.35
CA GLY A 156 14.99 11.85 -27.71
C GLY A 156 15.36 12.93 -28.74
N MET A 157 15.04 14.19 -28.43
CA MET A 157 15.39 15.35 -29.27
C MET A 157 16.90 15.46 -29.46
N SER A 158 17.69 15.24 -28.40
CA SER A 158 19.14 15.28 -28.50
C SER A 158 19.69 14.23 -29.48
N ARG A 159 19.05 13.06 -29.61
CA ARG A 159 19.46 12.01 -30.56
C ARG A 159 19.22 12.41 -32.02
N VAL A 160 18.17 13.19 -32.29
CA VAL A 160 17.92 13.77 -33.63
C VAL A 160 18.93 14.87 -33.89
N ALA A 161 19.09 15.81 -32.94
CA ALA A 161 19.95 16.99 -33.08
C ALA A 161 21.44 16.67 -33.32
N VAL A 162 21.96 15.57 -32.75
CA VAL A 162 23.36 15.14 -32.96
C VAL A 162 23.55 14.27 -34.21
N GLY A 163 22.52 14.05 -35.02
CA GLY A 163 22.63 13.21 -36.23
C GLY A 163 22.68 11.72 -35.96
N ALA A 164 22.22 11.25 -34.80
CA ALA A 164 22.31 9.83 -34.47
C ALA A 164 21.14 9.00 -35.02
N HIS A 165 19.95 9.60 -35.11
CA HIS A 165 18.69 8.91 -35.43
C HIS A 165 17.71 9.85 -36.14
N TYR A 166 16.81 9.29 -36.95
CA TYR A 166 15.66 10.03 -37.45
C TYR A 166 14.58 10.18 -36.35
N PRO A 167 13.73 11.23 -36.39
CA PRO A 167 12.59 11.38 -35.48
C PRO A 167 11.72 10.13 -35.32
N GLY A 168 11.46 9.40 -36.40
CA GLY A 168 10.70 8.14 -36.41
C GLY A 168 11.37 7.03 -35.62
N ASP A 169 12.71 6.98 -35.59
CA ASP A 169 13.45 6.02 -34.77
C ASP A 169 13.27 6.30 -33.27
N VAL A 170 13.19 7.58 -32.92
CA VAL A 170 12.97 8.08 -31.56
C VAL A 170 11.54 7.77 -31.11
N LEU A 171 10.54 8.08 -31.95
CA LEU A 171 9.13 7.76 -31.67
C LEU A 171 8.89 6.25 -31.54
N ALA A 172 9.47 5.44 -32.43
CA ALA A 172 9.41 3.98 -32.34
C ALA A 172 10.07 3.46 -31.04
N GLY A 173 11.20 4.07 -30.65
CA GLY A 173 11.84 3.80 -29.37
C GLY A 173 10.92 4.10 -28.19
N PHE A 174 10.35 5.31 -28.14
CA PHE A 174 9.40 5.68 -27.08
C PHE A 174 8.21 4.74 -27.00
N GLY A 175 7.60 4.39 -28.15
CA GLY A 175 6.49 3.45 -28.21
C GLY A 175 6.85 2.07 -27.66
N LEU A 176 8.02 1.54 -28.03
CA LEU A 176 8.49 0.24 -27.50
C LEU A 176 8.72 0.29 -25.99
N GLY A 177 9.41 1.32 -25.49
CA GLY A 177 9.70 1.48 -24.06
C GLY A 177 8.43 1.65 -23.22
N ALA A 178 7.51 2.51 -23.65
CA ALA A 178 6.22 2.71 -22.99
C ALA A 178 5.36 1.44 -23.03
N GLY A 179 5.34 0.73 -24.16
CA GLY A 179 4.61 -0.54 -24.31
C GLY A 179 5.11 -1.61 -23.34
N ILE A 180 6.42 -1.78 -23.20
CA ILE A 180 7.02 -2.72 -22.24
C ILE A 180 6.67 -2.32 -20.80
N ALA A 181 6.70 -1.03 -20.47
CA ALA A 181 6.30 -0.53 -19.15
C ALA A 181 4.84 -0.86 -18.80
N VAL A 182 3.92 -0.61 -19.74
CA VAL A 182 2.48 -0.89 -19.57
C VAL A 182 2.19 -2.39 -19.51
N LEU A 183 2.85 -3.19 -20.34
CA LEU A 183 2.75 -4.66 -20.27
C LEU A 183 3.34 -5.18 -18.96
N GLY A 184 4.41 -4.58 -18.46
CA GLY A 184 4.94 -4.83 -17.12
C GLY A 184 3.95 -4.49 -16.01
N ALA A 185 3.11 -3.45 -16.17
CA ALA A 185 1.98 -3.15 -15.28
C ALA A 185 0.85 -4.15 -15.36
N ARG A 186 0.75 -4.79 -16.52
CA ARG A 186 0.13 -6.10 -16.73
C ARG A 186 0.51 -7.06 -15.64
N VAL A 187 1.82 -7.35 -15.62
CA VAL A 187 2.47 -8.37 -14.81
C VAL A 187 2.43 -8.06 -13.32
N VAL A 188 2.98 -6.91 -12.94
CA VAL A 188 3.07 -6.39 -11.58
C VAL A 188 2.32 -5.06 -11.54
N PRO A 189 1.06 -5.04 -11.07
CA PRO A 189 0.27 -3.82 -11.01
C PRO A 189 0.88 -2.82 -10.02
N PRO A 190 0.76 -1.50 -10.29
CA PRO A 190 1.22 -0.50 -9.34
C PRO A 190 0.38 -0.52 -8.07
N ILE A 191 1.00 -0.16 -6.95
CA ILE A 191 0.30 -0.07 -5.66
C ILE A 191 -0.42 1.27 -5.63
N VAL A 192 -1.75 1.21 -5.73
CA VAL A 192 -2.62 2.37 -5.51
C VAL A 192 -2.72 2.57 -4.00
N GLU A 193 -2.24 3.71 -3.50
CA GLU A 193 -2.52 4.12 -2.13
C GLU A 193 -3.99 4.51 -2.05
N GLU A 194 -4.78 3.71 -1.35
CA GLU A 194 -6.17 4.06 -1.08
C GLU A 194 -6.22 5.29 -0.17
N ARG A 195 -6.77 6.38 -0.69
CA ARG A 195 -7.17 7.52 0.14
C ARG A 195 -8.60 7.30 0.59
N LEU A 196 -8.78 7.03 1.87
CA LEU A 196 -10.11 7.04 2.47
C LEU A 196 -10.61 8.49 2.53
N PRO A 197 -11.88 8.77 2.15
CA PRO A 197 -12.46 10.10 2.27
C PRO A 197 -12.32 10.66 3.69
N GLY A 198 -11.88 11.91 3.80
CA GLY A 198 -11.69 12.61 5.07
C GLY A 198 -12.98 13.26 5.58
N ALA A 199 -13.91 12.49 6.16
CA ALA A 199 -14.90 13.10 7.05
C ALA A 199 -14.22 13.59 8.34
N ALA A 200 -14.64 14.71 8.91
CA ALA A 200 -14.17 15.10 10.24
C ALA A 200 -14.64 14.04 11.28
N PRO A 201 -13.82 13.74 12.31
CA PRO A 201 -14.26 12.91 13.42
C PRO A 201 -15.51 13.51 14.08
N LEU A 202 -16.45 12.67 14.52
CA LEU A 202 -17.53 13.14 15.39
C LEU A 202 -16.93 13.52 16.74
N ARG A 203 -17.03 14.80 17.09
CA ARG A 203 -16.58 15.31 18.38
C ARG A 203 -17.72 15.28 19.38
N GLN A 204 -17.38 15.01 20.63
CA GLN A 204 -18.27 15.17 21.76
C GLN A 204 -17.69 16.25 22.67
N ASP A 205 -18.55 17.15 23.12
CA ASP A 205 -18.13 18.17 24.07
C ASP A 205 -17.82 17.50 25.42
N ALA A 206 -16.64 17.78 25.95
CA ALA A 206 -16.23 17.37 27.28
C ALA A 206 -15.53 18.53 27.98
N PRO A 207 -15.74 18.72 29.29
CA PRO A 207 -15.07 19.78 30.04
C PRO A 207 -13.56 19.52 30.10
N GLU A 208 -12.79 20.60 30.12
CA GLU A 208 -11.35 20.56 30.43
C GLU A 208 -11.11 20.04 31.85
N ARG A 209 -10.10 19.19 32.01
CA ARG A 209 -9.73 18.57 33.30
C ARG A 209 -8.24 18.74 33.58
N PRO A 210 -7.74 19.97 33.80
CA PRO A 210 -6.30 20.26 33.88
C PRO A 210 -5.56 19.46 34.96
N ARG A 211 -6.27 19.08 36.03
CA ARG A 211 -5.74 18.28 37.14
C ARG A 211 -6.35 16.87 37.26
N GLY A 212 -7.25 16.49 36.35
CA GLY A 212 -7.86 15.14 36.34
C GLY A 212 -9.08 14.93 37.25
N ALA A 213 -9.72 15.97 37.76
CA ALA A 213 -10.94 15.82 38.55
C ALA A 213 -12.02 15.04 37.78
N GLY A 214 -12.66 14.06 38.43
CA GLY A 214 -13.68 13.19 37.84
C GLY A 214 -13.14 12.07 36.93
N VAL A 215 -11.82 11.94 36.78
CA VAL A 215 -11.18 10.83 36.06
C VAL A 215 -10.91 9.69 37.04
N THR A 216 -11.37 8.48 36.71
CA THR A 216 -11.00 7.26 37.43
C THR A 216 -10.12 6.39 36.54
N VAL A 217 -8.88 6.20 36.95
CA VAL A 217 -7.84 5.47 36.22
C VAL A 217 -7.72 4.06 36.79
N VAL A 218 -8.06 3.06 35.99
CA VAL A 218 -7.85 1.65 36.32
C VAL A 218 -6.62 1.16 35.56
N VAL A 219 -5.56 0.77 36.26
CA VAL A 219 -4.31 0.33 35.65
C VAL A 219 -3.85 -1.00 36.22
N ASN A 220 -3.28 -1.87 35.38
CA ASN A 220 -2.50 -3.02 35.86
C ASN A 220 -1.00 -2.65 35.91
N PRO A 221 -0.40 -2.48 37.11
CA PRO A 221 1.02 -2.09 37.24
C PRO A 221 2.00 -3.09 36.62
N ALA A 222 1.66 -4.39 36.60
CA ALA A 222 2.48 -5.45 36.04
C ALA A 222 2.40 -5.53 34.50
N SER A 223 1.47 -4.81 33.87
CA SER A 223 1.29 -4.83 32.43
C SER A 223 2.51 -4.31 31.66
N GLY A 224 2.73 -4.87 30.46
CA GLY A 224 3.81 -4.44 29.57
C GLY A 224 5.21 -4.59 30.18
N SER A 225 5.45 -5.62 30.99
CA SER A 225 6.72 -5.85 31.70
C SER A 225 7.11 -4.70 32.65
N GLY A 226 6.15 -4.16 33.39
CA GLY A 226 6.35 -3.04 34.33
C GLY A 226 6.15 -1.64 33.72
N THR A 227 5.70 -1.56 32.47
CA THR A 227 5.34 -0.29 31.84
C THR A 227 4.13 0.35 32.55
N GLY A 228 3.22 -0.45 33.09
CA GLY A 228 2.07 0.02 33.86
C GLY A 228 2.44 0.91 35.05
N ALA A 229 3.46 0.54 35.82
CA ALA A 229 3.94 1.34 36.95
C ALA A 229 4.44 2.73 36.51
N ARG A 230 5.21 2.79 35.41
CA ARG A 230 5.67 4.07 34.85
C ARG A 230 4.51 4.95 34.39
N VAL A 231 3.53 4.36 33.70
CA VAL A 231 2.31 5.08 33.27
C VAL A 231 1.58 5.64 34.48
N LEU A 232 1.53 4.89 35.58
CA LEU A 232 0.88 5.32 36.81
C LEU A 232 1.59 6.52 37.45
N ASP A 233 2.91 6.52 37.50
CA ASP A 233 3.69 7.65 38.02
C ASP A 233 3.48 8.92 37.16
N GLU A 234 3.52 8.77 35.83
CA GLU A 234 3.24 9.87 34.90
C GLU A 234 1.83 10.44 35.06
N VAL A 235 0.83 9.58 35.31
CA VAL A 235 -0.55 9.99 35.58
C VAL A 235 -0.68 10.68 36.94
N ARG A 236 -0.04 10.18 38.00
CA ARG A 236 -0.05 10.80 39.33
C ARG A 236 0.53 12.21 39.31
N GLU A 237 1.59 12.41 38.54
CA GLU A 237 2.23 13.72 38.40
C GLU A 237 1.33 14.70 37.62
N ALA A 238 0.75 14.25 36.52
CA ALA A 238 0.05 15.15 35.59
C ALA A 238 -1.46 15.33 35.89
N LEU A 239 -2.09 14.36 36.56
CA LEU A 239 -3.51 14.35 36.93
C LEU A 239 -3.67 14.06 38.44
N PRO A 240 -3.21 14.95 39.32
CA PRO A 240 -3.15 14.72 40.77
C PRO A 240 -4.53 14.56 41.45
N ASP A 241 -5.61 15.02 40.80
CA ASP A 241 -6.97 14.92 41.33
C ASP A 241 -7.74 13.72 40.74
N ALA A 242 -7.08 12.85 39.97
CA ALA A 242 -7.66 11.63 39.44
C ALA A 242 -7.70 10.51 40.50
N GLU A 243 -8.78 9.73 40.52
CA GLU A 243 -8.86 8.50 41.31
C GLU A 243 -8.05 7.40 40.62
N ILE A 244 -7.21 6.68 41.38
CA ILE A 244 -6.39 5.59 40.85
C ILE A 244 -6.83 4.28 41.49
N VAL A 245 -7.12 3.29 40.65
CA VAL A 245 -7.45 1.92 41.01
C VAL A 245 -6.41 1.00 40.37
N GLU A 246 -5.61 0.34 41.19
CA GLU A 246 -4.62 -0.64 40.73
C GLU A 246 -5.26 -2.03 40.69
N LEU A 247 -5.20 -2.70 39.53
CA LEU A 247 -5.68 -4.07 39.35
C LEU A 247 -4.67 -5.06 39.96
N GLY A 248 -5.15 -5.90 40.87
CA GLY A 248 -4.45 -7.07 41.39
C GLY A 248 -4.54 -8.29 40.47
N GLU A 249 -3.76 -9.34 40.78
CA GLU A 249 -3.75 -10.59 40.00
C GLU A 249 -5.04 -11.41 40.14
N ASP A 250 -5.70 -11.32 41.30
CA ASP A 250 -6.92 -12.09 41.64
C ASP A 250 -8.22 -11.29 41.43
N ASP A 251 -8.14 -10.06 40.94
CA ASP A 251 -9.32 -9.21 40.75
C ASP A 251 -10.16 -9.66 39.56
N ASP A 252 -11.49 -9.62 39.72
CA ASP A 252 -12.39 -9.64 38.57
C ASP A 252 -12.29 -8.29 37.86
N VAL A 253 -11.50 -8.28 36.79
CA VAL A 253 -11.24 -7.11 35.95
C VAL A 253 -12.55 -6.42 35.52
N ALA A 254 -13.58 -7.18 35.14
CA ALA A 254 -14.83 -6.60 34.67
C ALA A 254 -15.62 -5.94 35.81
N GLU A 255 -15.62 -6.53 37.01
CA GLU A 255 -16.27 -5.95 38.18
C GLU A 255 -15.57 -4.65 38.62
N VAL A 256 -14.23 -4.63 38.64
CA VAL A 256 -13.45 -3.44 38.98
C VAL A 256 -13.74 -2.29 38.01
N PHE A 257 -13.71 -2.56 36.70
CA PHE A 257 -14.04 -1.55 35.69
C PHE A 257 -15.48 -1.05 35.82
N ARG A 258 -16.46 -1.93 36.07
CA ARG A 258 -17.86 -1.54 36.23
C ARG A 258 -18.07 -0.67 37.46
N SER A 259 -17.43 -1.02 38.57
CA SER A 259 -17.44 -0.23 39.80
C SER A 259 -16.81 1.16 39.58
N ALA A 260 -15.68 1.22 38.86
CA ALA A 260 -15.00 2.47 38.52
C ALA A 260 -15.85 3.35 37.58
N ALA A 261 -16.42 2.77 36.52
CA ALA A 261 -17.21 3.49 35.53
C ALA A 261 -18.41 4.22 36.16
N ARG A 262 -19.12 3.58 37.09
CA ARG A 262 -20.32 4.14 37.74
C ARG A 262 -20.09 5.39 38.58
N ARG A 263 -18.86 5.63 39.01
CA ARG A 263 -18.46 6.80 39.81
C ARG A 263 -17.59 7.80 39.05
N ALA A 264 -17.16 7.43 37.84
CA ALA A 264 -16.29 8.23 37.01
C ALA A 264 -17.09 9.14 36.08
N GLU A 265 -16.60 10.34 35.82
CA GLU A 265 -17.02 11.14 34.67
C GLU A 265 -16.18 10.80 33.42
N VAL A 266 -14.99 10.22 33.63
CA VAL A 266 -14.11 9.69 32.59
C VAL A 266 -13.47 8.40 33.09
N LEU A 267 -13.68 7.30 32.36
CA LEU A 267 -13.02 6.03 32.66
C LEU A 267 -11.69 5.98 31.92
N ALA A 268 -10.57 5.94 32.64
CA ALA A 268 -9.25 5.76 32.07
C ALA A 268 -8.74 4.34 32.31
N VAL A 269 -8.13 3.72 31.29
CA VAL A 269 -7.57 2.36 31.36
C VAL A 269 -6.09 2.35 31.01
N GLY A 270 -5.27 1.70 31.85
CA GLY A 270 -3.90 1.34 31.54
C GLY A 270 -3.69 -0.18 31.57
N GLY A 271 -3.61 -0.81 30.40
CA GLY A 271 -3.36 -2.25 30.30
C GLY A 271 -3.00 -2.71 28.89
N GLY A 272 -3.06 -4.02 28.66
CA GLY A 272 -2.97 -4.62 27.33
C GLY A 272 -4.25 -4.45 26.53
N ASP A 273 -4.24 -4.86 25.25
CA ASP A 273 -5.39 -4.71 24.36
C ASP A 273 -6.66 -5.45 24.88
N GLY A 274 -6.52 -6.61 25.53
CA GLY A 274 -7.63 -7.31 26.18
C GLY A 274 -8.26 -6.53 27.35
N THR A 275 -7.43 -5.95 28.23
CA THR A 275 -7.91 -5.09 29.32
C THR A 275 -8.64 -3.85 28.77
N VAL A 276 -8.12 -3.27 27.70
CA VAL A 276 -8.75 -2.13 27.00
C VAL A 276 -10.08 -2.53 26.39
N ALA A 277 -10.21 -3.75 25.83
CA ALA A 277 -11.48 -4.23 25.28
C ALA A 277 -12.58 -4.38 26.36
N VAL A 278 -12.22 -4.91 27.53
CA VAL A 278 -13.15 -4.99 28.68
C VAL A 278 -13.56 -3.58 29.13
N ALA A 279 -12.60 -2.67 29.30
CA ALA A 279 -12.87 -1.30 29.69
C ALA A 279 -13.76 -0.55 28.67
N ALA A 280 -13.52 -0.75 27.37
CA ALA A 280 -14.31 -0.15 26.30
C ALA A 280 -15.76 -0.66 26.28
N SER A 281 -15.96 -1.97 26.52
CA SER A 281 -17.31 -2.54 26.63
C SER A 281 -18.08 -1.90 27.78
N ILE A 282 -17.44 -1.80 28.95
CA ILE A 282 -18.06 -1.24 30.16
C ILE A 282 -18.29 0.26 30.02
N ALA A 283 -17.34 1.00 29.43
CA ALA A 283 -17.50 2.43 29.16
C ALA A 283 -18.72 2.70 28.27
N LEU A 284 -18.94 1.85 27.26
CA LEU A 284 -20.10 1.94 26.39
C LEU A 284 -21.42 1.56 27.09
N GLU A 285 -21.40 0.56 27.98
CA GLU A 285 -22.56 0.14 28.76
C GLU A 285 -23.00 1.19 29.78
N GLU A 286 -22.05 1.85 30.43
CA GLU A 286 -22.29 2.84 31.50
C GLU A 286 -22.31 4.30 30.95
N ASP A 287 -22.23 4.49 29.62
CA ASP A 287 -22.27 5.78 28.91
C ASP A 287 -21.21 6.80 29.41
N VAL A 288 -19.99 6.33 29.63
CA VAL A 288 -18.85 7.15 30.09
C VAL A 288 -17.74 7.21 29.01
N PRO A 289 -17.13 8.39 28.78
CA PRO A 289 -16.04 8.51 27.82
C PRO A 289 -14.79 7.76 28.32
N LEU A 290 -14.10 7.11 27.38
CA LEU A 290 -12.92 6.28 27.66
C LEU A 290 -11.63 7.03 27.35
N ALA A 291 -10.67 6.99 28.27
CA ALA A 291 -9.29 7.39 28.01
C ALA A 291 -8.37 6.16 28.06
N VAL A 292 -7.45 6.03 27.09
CA VAL A 292 -6.58 4.85 27.01
C VAL A 292 -5.12 5.25 27.18
N LEU A 293 -4.47 4.62 28.15
CA LEU A 293 -3.07 4.80 28.49
C LEU A 293 -2.27 3.59 27.94
N PRO A 294 -1.19 3.82 27.17
CA PRO A 294 -0.44 2.75 26.51
C PRO A 294 0.49 2.01 27.50
N ALA A 295 -0.09 1.19 28.37
CA ALA A 295 0.62 0.42 29.41
C ALA A 295 0.96 -1.03 29.02
N GLY A 296 0.39 -1.56 27.94
CA GLY A 296 0.62 -2.91 27.45
C GLY A 296 1.80 -3.03 26.48
N THR A 297 2.02 -4.24 25.96
CA THR A 297 3.12 -4.55 25.03
C THR A 297 2.88 -4.01 23.62
N PHE A 298 1.67 -4.20 23.08
CA PHE A 298 1.34 -3.85 21.69
C PHE A 298 0.57 -2.54 21.56
N ASN A 299 -0.36 -2.24 22.48
CA ASN A 299 -1.13 -1.00 22.56
C ASN A 299 -1.76 -0.62 21.22
N HIS A 300 -2.36 -1.59 20.52
CA HIS A 300 -2.89 -1.38 19.18
C HIS A 300 -4.00 -0.32 19.19
N PHE A 301 -4.95 -0.43 20.12
CA PHE A 301 -6.05 0.52 20.20
C PHE A 301 -5.57 1.93 20.55
N ALA A 302 -4.69 2.06 21.54
CA ALA A 302 -4.14 3.36 21.95
C ALA A 302 -3.41 4.06 20.78
N LYS A 303 -2.63 3.31 19.99
CA LYS A 303 -1.96 3.84 18.78
C LYS A 303 -2.96 4.28 17.72
N ASP A 304 -4.02 3.51 17.50
CA ASP A 304 -5.01 3.79 16.45
C ASP A 304 -5.88 5.03 16.75
N ILE A 305 -6.13 5.33 18.03
CA ILE A 305 -6.80 6.58 18.44
C ILE A 305 -5.84 7.77 18.55
N GLY A 306 -4.52 7.57 18.38
CA GLY A 306 -3.50 8.64 18.46
C GLY A 306 -2.90 8.85 19.85
N CYS A 307 -3.22 7.99 20.80
CA CYS A 307 -2.75 7.97 22.19
C CYS A 307 -1.56 7.00 22.37
N ASP A 308 -0.55 7.10 21.52
CA ASP A 308 0.64 6.24 21.54
C ASP A 308 1.60 6.50 22.73
N THR A 309 1.36 7.55 23.50
CA THR A 309 2.12 7.93 24.71
C THR A 309 1.18 8.44 25.80
N THR A 310 1.53 8.23 27.07
CA THR A 310 0.77 8.73 28.23
C THR A 310 0.52 10.23 28.15
N ALA A 311 1.54 11.00 27.77
CA ALA A 311 1.45 12.45 27.66
C ALA A 311 0.37 12.91 26.66
N LYS A 312 0.16 12.18 25.56
CA LYS A 312 -0.92 12.48 24.61
C LYS A 312 -2.29 12.21 25.19
N THR A 313 -2.47 11.09 25.89
CA THR A 313 -3.74 10.78 26.58
C THR A 313 -4.04 11.82 27.66
N VAL A 314 -3.04 12.18 28.48
CA VAL A 314 -3.17 13.20 29.52
C VAL A 314 -3.51 14.56 28.92
N ALA A 315 -2.82 14.99 27.86
CA ALA A 315 -3.12 16.25 27.19
C ALA A 315 -4.55 16.28 26.66
N ALA A 316 -5.04 15.17 26.09
CA ALA A 316 -6.42 15.06 25.62
C ALA A 316 -7.43 15.19 26.77
N ILE A 317 -7.16 14.56 27.92
CA ILE A 317 -7.97 14.70 29.14
C ILE A 317 -7.98 16.15 29.63
N GLN A 318 -6.80 16.77 29.73
CA GLN A 318 -6.66 18.14 30.21
C GLN A 318 -7.40 19.14 29.33
N GLN A 319 -7.39 18.94 28.01
CA GLN A 319 -8.04 19.79 27.01
C GLN A 319 -9.51 19.43 26.75
N GLY A 320 -10.04 18.33 27.29
CA GLY A 320 -11.40 17.89 27.02
C GLY A 320 -11.62 17.39 25.57
N THR A 321 -10.59 16.92 24.87
CA THR A 321 -10.70 16.55 23.45
C THR A 321 -11.21 15.12 23.27
N VAL A 322 -12.51 15.00 22.98
CA VAL A 322 -13.20 13.71 22.81
C VAL A 322 -13.71 13.54 21.38
N SER A 323 -13.53 12.33 20.84
CA SER A 323 -14.12 11.93 19.56
C SER A 323 -14.77 10.56 19.68
N CYS A 324 -15.83 10.32 18.91
CA CYS A 324 -16.48 9.02 18.88
C CYS A 324 -15.82 8.08 17.85
N VAL A 325 -15.55 6.85 18.27
CA VAL A 325 -15.03 5.77 17.42
C VAL A 325 -16.04 4.62 17.29
N ASP A 326 -15.87 3.84 16.24
CA ASP A 326 -16.57 2.62 15.93
C ASP A 326 -16.05 1.48 16.80
N VAL A 327 -16.99 0.64 17.19
CA VAL A 327 -16.72 -0.63 17.87
C VAL A 327 -17.47 -1.74 17.14
N VAL A 328 -16.86 -2.92 17.08
CA VAL A 328 -17.50 -4.10 16.50
C VAL A 328 -18.08 -4.96 17.61
N CYS A 329 -19.32 -5.41 17.44
CA CYS A 329 -19.99 -6.33 18.34
C CYS A 329 -20.08 -7.71 17.69
N LEU A 330 -19.58 -8.72 18.39
CA LEU A 330 -19.79 -10.14 18.10
C LEU A 330 -21.04 -10.63 18.85
N ASN A 331 -21.99 -11.18 18.11
CA ASN A 331 -23.23 -11.77 18.63
C ASN A 331 -23.95 -10.84 19.63
N GLU A 332 -23.99 -9.54 19.30
CA GLU A 332 -24.61 -8.44 20.05
C GLU A 332 -23.99 -8.10 21.42
N LYS A 333 -23.21 -9.01 22.03
CA LYS A 333 -22.77 -8.89 23.43
C LYS A 333 -21.28 -8.65 23.59
N GLN A 334 -20.44 -9.30 22.79
CA GLN A 334 -19.00 -9.27 22.99
C GLN A 334 -18.36 -8.21 22.09
N MET A 335 -17.65 -7.25 22.67
CA MET A 335 -16.95 -6.23 21.90
C MET A 335 -15.65 -6.78 21.31
N VAL A 336 -15.35 -6.39 20.08
CA VAL A 336 -14.09 -6.65 19.38
C VAL A 336 -13.50 -5.30 19.00
N VAL A 337 -12.35 -4.98 19.58
CA VAL A 337 -11.78 -3.62 19.47
C VAL A 337 -10.89 -3.49 18.23
N ASN A 338 -10.09 -4.51 17.95
CA ASN A 338 -9.12 -4.50 16.86
C ASN A 338 -9.49 -5.50 15.78
N THR A 339 -9.42 -6.79 16.07
CA THR A 339 -9.44 -7.83 15.03
C THR A 339 -10.04 -9.14 15.52
N ALA A 340 -10.74 -9.86 14.63
CA ALA A 340 -11.10 -11.26 14.80
C ALA A 340 -10.50 -12.10 13.66
N SER A 341 -10.17 -13.36 13.92
CA SER A 341 -9.59 -14.24 12.89
C SER A 341 -9.91 -15.71 13.09
N ILE A 342 -9.95 -16.46 11.99
CA ILE A 342 -10.18 -17.92 11.97
C ILE A 342 -9.03 -18.59 11.22
N GLY A 343 -8.69 -19.80 11.66
CA GLY A 343 -7.64 -20.62 11.05
C GLY A 343 -6.25 -20.09 11.39
N ALA A 344 -5.31 -20.30 10.48
CA ALA A 344 -3.89 -20.04 10.77
C ALA A 344 -3.44 -18.59 10.54
N TYR A 345 -4.35 -17.60 10.66
CA TYR A 345 -4.01 -16.18 10.49
C TYR A 345 -3.03 -15.68 11.55
N PRO A 346 -3.24 -15.91 12.86
CA PRO A 346 -2.27 -15.51 13.87
C PRO A 346 -0.88 -16.12 13.63
N GLN A 347 -0.84 -17.41 13.26
CA GLN A 347 0.42 -18.09 12.97
C GLN A 347 1.12 -17.54 11.72
N PHE A 348 0.36 -17.15 10.70
CA PHE A 348 0.89 -16.46 9.54
C PHE A 348 1.53 -15.11 9.90
N VAL A 349 0.85 -14.28 10.70
CA VAL A 349 1.37 -12.96 11.13
C VAL A 349 2.65 -13.13 11.94
N GLN A 350 2.64 -14.01 12.94
CA GLN A 350 3.82 -14.29 13.78
C GLN A 350 5.01 -14.81 12.95
N THR A 351 4.76 -15.70 11.98
CA THR A 351 5.83 -16.23 11.12
C THR A 351 6.41 -15.15 10.23
N ARG A 352 5.57 -14.27 9.68
CA ARG A 352 5.99 -13.13 8.86
C ARG A 352 6.88 -12.18 9.67
N GLU A 353 6.45 -11.77 10.86
CA GLU A 353 7.18 -10.81 11.70
C GLU A 353 8.55 -11.33 12.14
N LYS A 354 8.64 -12.61 12.54
CA LYS A 354 9.93 -13.25 12.90
C LYS A 354 10.93 -13.23 11.76
N LEU A 355 10.47 -13.33 10.51
CA LEU A 355 11.32 -13.38 9.33
C LEU A 355 11.56 -12.02 8.68
N GLU A 356 10.70 -11.04 8.96
CA GLU A 356 10.72 -9.72 8.35
C GLU A 356 12.11 -9.06 8.49
N HIS A 357 12.71 -9.13 9.68
CA HIS A 357 14.02 -8.56 9.96
C HIS A 357 15.18 -9.23 9.21
N ARG A 358 15.02 -10.48 8.75
CA ARG A 358 16.10 -11.25 8.11
C ARG A 358 16.06 -11.20 6.59
N ILE A 359 14.87 -11.28 6.00
CA ILE A 359 14.69 -11.44 4.55
C ILE A 359 13.82 -10.35 3.92
N GLY A 360 13.35 -9.38 4.72
CA GLY A 360 12.50 -8.30 4.28
C GLY A 360 11.02 -8.69 4.12
N LYS A 361 10.14 -7.69 4.25
CA LYS A 361 8.67 -7.82 4.20
C LYS A 361 8.12 -8.70 3.06
N PRO A 362 8.49 -8.51 1.77
CA PRO A 362 7.85 -9.25 0.68
C PRO A 362 8.19 -10.75 0.71
N LEU A 363 9.45 -11.09 0.96
CA LEU A 363 9.90 -12.49 1.02
C LEU A 363 9.38 -13.19 2.28
N ALA A 364 9.38 -12.49 3.42
CA ALA A 364 8.79 -12.98 4.66
C ALA A 364 7.30 -13.30 4.48
N GLY A 365 6.54 -12.44 3.81
CA GLY A 365 5.13 -12.66 3.51
C GLY A 365 4.88 -13.89 2.62
N ILE A 366 5.67 -14.06 1.55
CA ILE A 366 5.57 -15.23 0.65
C ILE A 366 5.88 -16.53 1.40
N TYR A 367 6.97 -16.54 2.17
CA TYR A 367 7.36 -17.72 2.94
C TYR A 367 6.33 -18.05 4.02
N ALA A 368 5.88 -17.06 4.79
CA ALA A 368 4.87 -17.25 5.83
C ALA A 368 3.57 -17.81 5.24
N MET A 369 3.09 -17.24 4.13
CA MET A 369 1.90 -17.74 3.43
C MET A 369 2.08 -19.20 2.99
N PHE A 370 3.21 -19.54 2.40
CA PHE A 370 3.50 -20.91 1.96
C PHE A 370 3.57 -21.90 3.13
N HIS A 371 4.25 -21.51 4.20
CA HIS A 371 4.38 -22.30 5.41
C HIS A 371 3.02 -22.55 6.08
N THR A 372 2.22 -21.49 6.25
CA THR A 372 0.87 -21.54 6.81
C THR A 372 -0.04 -22.44 5.99
N LEU A 373 -0.15 -22.20 4.67
CA LEU A 373 -1.02 -23.00 3.81
C LEU A 373 -0.62 -24.48 3.72
N ARG A 374 0.63 -24.83 4.02
CA ARG A 374 1.09 -26.22 4.05
C ARG A 374 0.69 -26.98 5.31
N ARG A 375 0.57 -26.29 6.44
CA ARG A 375 0.34 -26.92 7.76
C ARG A 375 -1.07 -26.75 8.29
N ASP A 376 -1.83 -25.82 7.74
CA ASP A 376 -3.14 -25.45 8.28
C ASP A 376 -4.26 -26.45 7.94
N GLN A 377 -5.26 -26.51 8.83
CA GLN A 377 -6.51 -27.22 8.65
C GLN A 377 -7.59 -26.22 8.21
N PRO A 378 -7.95 -26.21 6.92
CA PRO A 378 -8.92 -25.26 6.40
C PRO A 378 -10.32 -25.49 6.99
N VAL A 379 -11.00 -24.40 7.33
CA VAL A 379 -12.35 -24.39 7.88
C VAL A 379 -13.35 -24.08 6.77
N ARG A 380 -14.50 -24.77 6.77
CA ARG A 380 -15.58 -24.48 5.82
C ARG A 380 -16.61 -23.57 6.48
N ILE A 381 -16.76 -22.38 5.91
CA ILE A 381 -17.71 -21.35 6.37
C ILE A 381 -18.75 -21.06 5.29
N SER A 382 -19.97 -20.76 5.72
CA SER A 382 -21.07 -20.29 4.89
C SER A 382 -21.40 -18.84 5.26
N TYR A 383 -21.44 -17.95 4.28
CA TYR A 383 -21.89 -16.56 4.44
C TYR A 383 -22.60 -16.12 3.15
N ASP A 384 -23.62 -15.25 3.22
CA ASP A 384 -24.41 -14.78 2.07
C ASP A 384 -24.86 -15.91 1.10
N ASN A 385 -25.34 -17.03 1.65
CA ASN A 385 -25.73 -18.24 0.90
C ASN A 385 -24.61 -18.87 0.05
N GLN A 386 -23.35 -18.54 0.32
CA GLN A 386 -22.17 -19.12 -0.32
C GLN A 386 -21.33 -19.90 0.70
N THR A 387 -20.98 -21.13 0.35
CA THR A 387 -20.06 -21.94 1.16
C THR A 387 -18.66 -21.88 0.55
N LEU A 388 -17.66 -21.54 1.35
CA LEU A 388 -16.26 -21.62 0.95
C LEU A 388 -15.40 -22.30 2.01
N GLN A 389 -14.21 -22.70 1.60
CA GLN A 389 -13.22 -23.32 2.46
C GLN A 389 -12.03 -22.37 2.63
N THR A 390 -11.82 -21.88 3.85
CA THR A 390 -10.78 -20.90 4.15
C THR A 390 -9.80 -21.41 5.20
N SER A 391 -8.52 -21.19 4.93
CA SER A 391 -7.44 -21.37 5.92
C SER A 391 -7.17 -20.10 6.73
N LEU A 392 -7.71 -18.98 6.27
CA LEU A 392 -7.17 -17.66 6.53
C LEU A 392 -8.30 -16.64 6.37
N PHE A 393 -8.91 -16.34 7.51
CA PHE A 393 -9.96 -15.33 7.67
C PHE A 393 -9.46 -14.24 8.60
N PHE A 394 -9.60 -12.99 8.18
CA PHE A 394 -9.33 -11.81 8.99
C PHE A 394 -10.53 -10.89 8.95
N LEU A 395 -10.87 -10.36 10.11
CA LEU A 395 -11.87 -9.33 10.33
C LEU A 395 -11.20 -8.22 11.15
N GLY A 396 -11.29 -6.99 10.69
CA GLY A 396 -10.80 -5.81 11.41
C GLY A 396 -11.91 -4.79 11.64
N ASN A 397 -11.90 -4.13 12.80
CA ASN A 397 -12.73 -2.95 13.05
C ASN A 397 -12.17 -1.76 12.25
N SER A 398 -12.97 -1.17 11.34
CA SER A 398 -12.55 -0.20 10.32
C SER A 398 -11.59 -0.74 9.25
N ILE A 399 -11.33 0.07 8.22
CA ILE A 399 -10.50 -0.33 7.08
C ILE A 399 -9.03 -0.39 7.46
N TYR A 400 -8.42 -1.55 7.22
CA TYR A 400 -6.98 -1.72 7.35
C TYR A 400 -6.25 -1.55 6.01
N LEU A 401 -5.00 -1.11 6.07
CA LEU A 401 -4.14 -0.87 4.93
C LEU A 401 -2.77 -1.58 5.07
N PRO A 402 -2.13 -1.92 3.93
CA PRO A 402 -2.69 -1.90 2.58
C PRO A 402 -3.71 -3.05 2.36
N SER A 403 -4.50 -2.96 1.28
CA SER A 403 -5.28 -4.09 0.77
C SER A 403 -4.42 -5.31 0.45
N GLY A 404 -5.06 -6.47 0.35
CA GLY A 404 -4.39 -7.76 0.20
C GLY A 404 -4.24 -8.49 1.52
N PHE A 405 -3.37 -9.50 1.55
CA PHE A 405 -3.28 -10.36 2.72
C PHE A 405 -2.18 -9.87 3.65
N ALA A 406 -2.49 -9.74 4.95
CA ALA A 406 -1.64 -9.16 6.01
C ALA A 406 -1.70 -7.62 6.15
N PRO A 407 -2.89 -7.04 6.42
CA PRO A 407 -3.01 -5.65 6.80
C PRO A 407 -2.08 -5.30 7.97
N SER A 408 -1.67 -4.04 8.06
CA SER A 408 -0.70 -3.60 9.08
C SER A 408 -1.08 -2.33 9.81
N ARG A 409 -1.94 -1.50 9.23
CA ARG A 409 -2.25 -0.18 9.75
C ARG A 409 -3.72 0.12 9.57
N ARG A 410 -4.33 0.67 10.60
CA ARG A 410 -5.64 1.31 10.56
C ARG A 410 -5.42 2.81 10.58
N THR A 411 -6.10 3.56 9.71
CA THR A 411 -5.91 5.02 9.61
C THR A 411 -7.03 5.81 10.29
N ARG A 412 -8.18 5.17 10.47
CA ARG A 412 -9.39 5.72 11.07
C ARG A 412 -10.11 4.62 11.83
N MET A 413 -10.91 5.03 12.81
CA MET A 413 -11.78 4.17 13.59
C MET A 413 -13.20 4.72 13.60
N ASP A 414 -13.64 5.41 12.55
CA ASP A 414 -14.93 6.12 12.52
C ASP A 414 -15.55 6.09 11.10
N ASP A 415 -15.26 5.01 10.36
CA ASP A 415 -15.68 4.80 8.97
C ASP A 415 -16.96 3.96 8.81
N GLY A 416 -17.46 3.35 9.89
CA GLY A 416 -18.68 2.55 9.94
C GLY A 416 -18.56 1.18 9.29
N LEU A 417 -17.34 0.67 9.09
CA LEU A 417 -17.09 -0.52 8.29
C LEU A 417 -16.28 -1.56 9.05
N ILE A 418 -16.48 -2.82 8.65
CA ILE A 418 -15.66 -3.97 9.01
C ILE A 418 -14.85 -4.36 7.78
N ASP A 419 -13.54 -4.56 7.95
CA ASP A 419 -12.65 -5.04 6.89
C ASP A 419 -12.49 -6.55 6.98
N ILE A 420 -13.03 -7.25 5.98
CA ILE A 420 -13.09 -8.71 5.96
C ILE A 420 -12.24 -9.22 4.82
N ARG A 421 -11.30 -10.10 5.14
CA ARG A 421 -10.34 -10.67 4.20
C ARG A 421 -10.38 -12.17 4.30
N ILE A 422 -10.84 -12.78 3.22
CA ILE A 422 -11.03 -14.23 3.14
C ILE A 422 -10.15 -14.78 2.03
N LEU A 423 -9.41 -15.83 2.36
CA LEU A 423 -8.64 -16.58 1.39
C LEU A 423 -9.28 -17.96 1.15
N ASP A 424 -9.87 -18.13 -0.03
CA ASP A 424 -10.48 -19.37 -0.50
C ASP A 424 -9.38 -20.37 -0.93
N THR A 425 -9.33 -21.48 -0.22
CA THR A 425 -8.39 -22.59 -0.41
C THR A 425 -9.05 -23.85 -0.96
N GLY A 426 -10.36 -23.83 -1.19
CA GLY A 426 -11.13 -25.02 -1.61
C GLY A 426 -10.96 -25.41 -3.09
N ARG A 427 -10.37 -24.53 -3.92
CA ARG A 427 -10.25 -24.77 -5.36
C ARG A 427 -9.02 -25.62 -5.74
N PRO A 428 -9.06 -26.35 -6.88
CA PRO A 428 -7.88 -27.05 -7.39
C PRO A 428 -6.69 -26.09 -7.57
N LEU A 429 -5.52 -26.51 -7.09
CA LEU A 429 -4.29 -25.73 -7.10
C LEU A 429 -4.39 -24.36 -6.39
N ALA A 430 -5.37 -24.15 -5.50
CA ALA A 430 -5.57 -22.86 -4.84
C ALA A 430 -4.31 -22.36 -4.14
N LYS A 431 -3.62 -23.23 -3.39
CA LYS A 431 -2.36 -22.88 -2.70
C LYS A 431 -1.30 -22.34 -3.66
N LEU A 432 -1.06 -23.04 -4.78
CA LEU A 432 -0.09 -22.60 -5.80
C LEU A 432 -0.51 -21.26 -6.42
N ARG A 433 -1.80 -21.10 -6.74
CA ARG A 433 -2.35 -19.87 -7.32
C ARG A 433 -2.25 -18.67 -6.36
N ILE A 434 -2.46 -18.90 -5.07
CA ILE A 434 -2.31 -17.87 -4.02
C ILE A 434 -0.85 -17.42 -3.95
N ILE A 435 0.10 -18.37 -3.87
CA ILE A 435 1.53 -18.04 -3.82
C ILE A 435 1.97 -17.31 -5.09
N ALA A 436 1.55 -17.77 -6.27
CA ALA A 436 1.81 -17.06 -7.52
C ALA A 436 1.21 -15.65 -7.51
N ALA A 437 -0.05 -15.48 -7.10
CA ALA A 437 -0.70 -14.19 -7.03
C ALA A 437 0.02 -13.24 -6.06
N LEU A 438 0.50 -13.73 -4.91
CA LEU A 438 1.27 -12.95 -3.96
C LEU A 438 2.64 -12.53 -4.55
N MET A 439 3.37 -13.46 -5.19
CA MET A 439 4.64 -13.16 -5.86
C MET A 439 4.52 -12.08 -6.93
N PHE A 440 3.41 -12.08 -7.68
CA PHE A 440 3.15 -11.07 -8.73
C PHE A 440 2.40 -9.83 -8.22
N GLY A 441 2.15 -9.69 -6.92
CA GLY A 441 1.42 -8.55 -6.36
C GLY A 441 -0.03 -8.45 -6.84
N ARG A 442 -0.65 -9.57 -7.19
CA ARG A 442 -2.02 -9.67 -7.73
C ARG A 442 -3.00 -10.38 -6.83
N LEU A 443 -2.66 -10.57 -5.56
CA LEU A 443 -3.53 -11.30 -4.64
C LEU A 443 -4.93 -10.66 -4.57
N THR A 444 -5.03 -9.33 -4.54
CA THR A 444 -6.28 -8.57 -4.54
C THR A 444 -7.16 -8.80 -5.78
N ARG A 445 -6.59 -9.25 -6.90
CA ARG A 445 -7.32 -9.58 -8.15
C ARG A 445 -7.61 -11.06 -8.30
N SER A 446 -7.13 -11.88 -7.36
CA SER A 446 -7.34 -13.32 -7.41
C SER A 446 -8.78 -13.65 -7.05
N PRO A 447 -9.48 -14.55 -7.77
CA PRO A 447 -10.80 -15.02 -7.37
C PRO A 447 -10.77 -15.84 -6.07
N LEU A 448 -9.57 -16.16 -5.56
CA LEU A 448 -9.34 -16.85 -4.30
C LEU A 448 -9.22 -15.89 -3.12
N TYR A 449 -9.16 -14.59 -3.37
CA TYR A 449 -9.09 -13.58 -2.32
C TYR A 449 -10.35 -12.73 -2.39
N ARG A 450 -11.01 -12.55 -1.25
CA ARG A 450 -12.17 -11.68 -1.11
C ARG A 450 -11.85 -10.65 -0.06
N GLU A 451 -12.12 -9.40 -0.41
CA GLU A 451 -12.03 -8.24 0.48
C GLU A 451 -13.41 -7.61 0.49
N LEU A 452 -14.08 -7.62 1.64
CA LEU A 452 -15.39 -7.03 1.85
C LEU A 452 -15.25 -5.91 2.86
N ARG A 453 -15.96 -4.81 2.62
CA ARG A 453 -16.03 -3.65 3.51
C ARG A 453 -17.49 -3.37 3.77
N VAL A 454 -17.98 -3.88 4.88
CA VAL A 454 -19.42 -3.96 5.19
C VAL A 454 -19.67 -3.55 6.64
N PRO A 455 -20.82 -2.92 6.97
CA PRO A 455 -21.15 -2.57 8.34
C PRO A 455 -21.56 -3.78 9.19
N GLU A 456 -21.94 -4.88 8.53
CA GLU A 456 -22.36 -6.13 9.18
C GLU A 456 -21.87 -7.33 8.37
N PHE A 457 -21.49 -8.40 9.07
CA PHE A 457 -21.13 -9.67 8.46
C PHE A 457 -21.44 -10.84 9.38
N SER A 458 -22.05 -11.88 8.84
CA SER A 458 -22.29 -13.11 9.55
C SER A 458 -21.76 -14.32 8.79
N PHE A 459 -21.33 -15.33 9.52
CA PHE A 459 -20.97 -16.62 8.94
C PHE A 459 -21.39 -17.77 9.87
N ARG A 460 -21.60 -18.93 9.25
CA ARG A 460 -21.85 -20.20 9.93
C ARG A 460 -20.78 -21.22 9.57
N SER A 461 -20.23 -21.91 10.56
CA SER A 461 -19.34 -23.03 10.33
C SER A 461 -20.12 -24.27 9.89
N VAL A 462 -19.68 -24.94 8.83
CA VAL A 462 -20.41 -26.05 8.20
C VAL A 462 -20.10 -27.40 8.83
N ASP A 463 -18.84 -27.63 9.21
CA ASP A 463 -18.34 -28.95 9.63
C ASP A 463 -18.29 -29.12 11.17
N GLY A 464 -18.80 -28.15 11.94
CA GLY A 464 -18.78 -28.13 13.41
C GLY A 464 -18.24 -26.81 13.99
N PRO A 465 -18.16 -26.65 15.32
CA PRO A 465 -17.63 -25.44 15.94
C PRO A 465 -16.21 -25.11 15.43
N THR A 466 -15.93 -23.83 15.22
CA THR A 466 -14.60 -23.35 14.85
C THR A 466 -14.07 -22.38 15.89
N VAL A 467 -12.75 -22.32 16.04
CA VAL A 467 -12.08 -21.45 16.99
C VAL A 467 -11.90 -20.06 16.37
N LEU A 468 -12.57 -19.07 16.94
CA LEU A 468 -12.48 -17.67 16.57
C LEU A 468 -11.56 -16.93 17.56
N ALA A 469 -10.38 -16.50 17.10
CA ALA A 469 -9.48 -15.68 17.91
C ALA A 469 -9.92 -14.21 17.87
N LEU A 470 -10.06 -13.58 19.03
CA LEU A 470 -10.46 -12.18 19.20
C LEU A 470 -9.28 -11.40 19.78
N ASP A 471 -8.94 -10.27 19.17
CA ASP A 471 -7.88 -9.34 19.60
C ASP A 471 -6.52 -10.00 19.93
N GLY A 472 -6.24 -11.17 19.32
CA GLY A 472 -5.02 -11.95 19.53
C GLY A 472 -5.04 -12.89 20.74
N GLU A 473 -6.16 -12.97 21.46
CA GLU A 473 -6.35 -13.85 22.62
C GLU A 473 -6.88 -15.25 22.25
N VAL A 474 -6.99 -16.12 23.27
CA VAL A 474 -7.40 -17.52 23.14
C VAL A 474 -8.80 -17.59 22.51
N GLY A 475 -8.94 -18.40 21.46
CA GLY A 475 -10.13 -18.37 20.63
C GLY A 475 -11.36 -18.99 21.30
N THR A 476 -12.52 -18.41 21.00
CA THR A 476 -13.84 -18.89 21.42
C THR A 476 -14.39 -19.85 20.36
N GLU A 477 -14.94 -20.99 20.78
CA GLU A 477 -15.60 -21.91 19.86
C GLU A 477 -16.98 -21.37 19.45
N VAL A 478 -17.18 -21.18 18.15
CA VAL A 478 -18.43 -20.66 17.59
C VAL A 478 -18.92 -21.55 16.45
N THR A 479 -20.23 -21.80 16.42
CA THR A 479 -20.89 -22.43 15.26
C THR A 479 -21.43 -21.37 14.29
N GLU A 480 -21.84 -20.23 14.83
CA GLU A 480 -22.32 -19.07 14.10
C GLU A 480 -21.77 -17.81 14.77
N ALA A 481 -21.40 -16.82 13.97
CA ALA A 481 -20.91 -15.54 14.44
C ALA A 481 -21.47 -14.43 13.56
N SER A 482 -22.10 -13.44 14.19
CA SER A 482 -22.53 -12.19 13.57
C SER A 482 -21.72 -11.03 14.12
N PHE A 483 -21.19 -10.20 13.24
CA PHE A 483 -20.43 -9.01 13.56
C PHE A 483 -21.17 -7.78 13.03
N SER A 484 -21.38 -6.79 13.87
CA SER A 484 -22.00 -5.52 13.48
C SER A 484 -21.21 -4.34 14.03
N VAL A 485 -21.11 -3.27 13.24
CA VAL A 485 -20.49 -2.02 13.67
C VAL A 485 -21.51 -1.19 14.44
N ARG A 486 -21.15 -0.77 15.65
CA ARG A 486 -21.83 0.35 16.32
C ARG A 486 -21.11 1.63 15.92
N TYR A 487 -21.69 2.32 14.94
CA TYR A 487 -21.08 3.49 14.32
C TYR A 487 -20.92 4.64 15.33
N ARG A 488 -19.68 5.10 15.50
CA ARG A 488 -19.31 6.25 16.37
C ARG A 488 -19.94 6.15 17.75
N ALA A 489 -19.93 4.95 18.33
CA ALA A 489 -20.63 4.66 19.56
C ALA A 489 -19.81 4.92 20.82
N LEU A 490 -18.48 4.76 20.75
CA LEU A 490 -17.61 4.90 21.92
C LEU A 490 -16.90 6.25 21.91
N PRO A 491 -17.19 7.16 22.86
CA PRO A 491 -16.43 8.39 23.03
C PRO A 491 -15.06 8.09 23.60
N VAL A 492 -14.00 8.55 22.94
CA VAL A 492 -12.62 8.38 23.38
C VAL A 492 -11.87 9.70 23.46
N PHE A 493 -11.07 9.86 24.51
CA PHE A 493 -10.12 10.95 24.61
C PHE A 493 -8.96 10.72 23.64
N ARG A 494 -8.75 11.68 22.74
CA ARG A 494 -7.65 11.67 21.78
C ARG A 494 -7.14 13.08 21.48
N PRO A 495 -5.86 13.23 21.08
CA PRO A 495 -5.34 14.51 20.61
C PRO A 495 -6.05 14.98 19.35
N GLU A 496 -6.07 16.31 19.14
CA GLU A 496 -6.45 16.88 17.85
C GLU A 496 -5.51 16.42 16.72
N PRO A 497 -6.05 16.10 15.53
CA PRO A 497 -5.28 15.54 14.41
C PRO A 497 -4.28 16.49 13.76
#